data_AF-A0A960SIY5-F1
#
_entry.id   AF-A0A960SIY5-F1
#
_cell.length_a   1.000
_cell.length_b   1.000
_cell.length_c   1.000
_cell.angle_alpha   90.00
_cell.angle_beta   90.00
_cell.angle_gamma   90.00
#
_symmetry.space_group_name_H-M   'P 1'
#
loop_
_entity.id
_entity.type
_entity.pdbx_description
1 polymer ?
#
loop_
_entity_poly.entity_id
_entity_poly.type
_entity_poly.pdbx_seq_one_letter_code
_entity_poly.pdbx_strand_id
1 'polypeptide(L)'
;TLDFKNTAEASIELTERWGTSRFQEDTLSLKTGGTVNEVVIDHKVFPSNVFMGLRREVGASRRIQAYWRDGFRSLQLEEVCPIVSQQGKKDLRITSTLQLNLDATTITWTLYRPTRPADEPIVYLLKREGYRDSYYMEMTDNWSLNGDFPEQAALITLQGVVNEKAPLLYFVYGPEWDFLFTQDILDYYQEKKQFSFRKLRDLRHALTTFKGKVSKYIVYDKEVRTSIIVAFTLAGLEDAMVVSEDLIPLVEEFGLEKIEDYRGRFTGMKDIEIYRWAYDAYWDRCNKDYIVWMGGDSGSRMRPGVVDWGMYHECFFTDLSTDANDPADAEEYAMADQLFSEMNRMGMCFGWHSYAKDKERDHVKLASSHVIRVSGLHTLPNMSFNTQVPLSPGFT
;
A
#
# COMPACT_ATOMS: atom_id res chain seq x y z
N THR A 1 -8.61 17.04 13.55
CA THR A 1 -7.29 17.37 13.01
C THR A 1 -6.64 18.40 13.90
N LEU A 2 -5.33 18.55 13.79
CA LEU A 2 -4.54 19.50 14.55
C LEU A 2 -3.63 20.24 13.56
N ASP A 3 -3.73 21.56 13.50
CA ASP A 3 -2.96 22.40 12.59
C ASP A 3 -2.08 23.36 13.39
N PHE A 4 -0.81 23.44 13.01
CA PHE A 4 0.19 24.30 13.65
C PHE A 4 0.63 25.36 12.66
N LYS A 5 0.48 26.62 13.05
CA LYS A 5 0.94 27.79 12.31
C LYS A 5 1.80 28.68 13.21
N ASN A 6 2.57 29.57 12.58
CA ASN A 6 3.34 30.61 13.28
C ASN A 6 4.17 30.07 14.47
N THR A 7 4.74 28.87 14.30
CA THR A 7 5.45 28.14 15.37
C THR A 7 6.83 28.75 15.57
N ALA A 8 7.02 29.45 16.69
CA ALA A 8 8.25 30.10 17.08
C ALA A 8 8.54 29.90 18.57
N GLU A 9 9.73 30.28 19.04
CA GLU A 9 10.11 30.16 20.45
C GLU A 9 9.13 30.87 21.39
N ALA A 10 8.68 32.06 20.99
CA ALA A 10 7.86 32.95 21.79
C ALA A 10 6.36 32.87 21.48
N SER A 11 5.95 32.15 20.44
CA SER A 11 4.55 32.13 19.99
C SER A 11 4.19 30.85 19.23
N ILE A 12 2.91 30.49 19.29
CA ILE A 12 2.34 29.43 18.47
C ILE A 12 0.89 29.75 18.13
N GLU A 13 0.46 29.36 16.94
CA GLU A 13 -0.94 29.30 16.56
C GLU A 13 -1.32 27.82 16.37
N LEU A 14 -2.28 27.35 17.16
CA LEU A 14 -2.74 25.97 17.16
C LEU A 14 -4.23 25.94 16.88
N THR A 15 -4.64 25.27 15.80
CA THR A 15 -6.06 25.06 15.49
C THR A 15 -6.41 23.60 15.72
N GLU A 16 -7.33 23.37 16.66
CA GLU A 16 -7.91 22.07 16.94
C GLU A 16 -9.26 21.95 16.24
N ARG A 17 -9.44 20.90 15.43
CA ARG A 17 -10.74 20.62 14.80
C ARG A 17 -11.23 19.22 15.17
N TRP A 18 -12.43 19.16 15.71
CA TRP A 18 -13.08 17.94 16.17
C TRP A 18 -14.32 17.66 15.32
N GLY A 19 -14.47 16.43 14.84
CA GLY A 19 -15.57 16.03 13.95
C GLY A 19 -15.31 16.30 12.47
N THR A 20 -16.15 15.70 11.61
CA THR A 20 -16.06 15.79 10.15
C THR A 20 -17.14 16.72 9.57
N SER A 21 -18.40 16.26 9.57
CA SER A 21 -19.55 16.99 9.01
C SER A 21 -20.14 18.02 9.97
N ARG A 22 -20.41 17.62 11.22
CA ARG A 22 -20.60 18.54 12.35
C ARG A 22 -19.26 18.62 13.06
N PHE A 23 -18.59 19.74 12.88
CA PHE A 23 -17.29 19.96 13.49
C PHE A 23 -17.31 21.15 14.43
N GLN A 24 -16.34 21.14 15.33
CA GLN A 24 -16.03 22.23 16.23
C GLN A 24 -14.56 22.56 16.07
N GLU A 25 -14.28 23.83 15.89
CA GLU A 25 -12.93 24.33 15.69
C GLU A 25 -12.58 25.32 16.79
N ASP A 26 -11.35 25.25 17.25
CA ASP A 26 -10.83 26.07 18.33
C ASP A 26 -9.41 26.52 17.96
N THR A 27 -9.22 27.82 17.75
CA THR A 27 -7.93 28.39 17.34
C THR A 27 -7.31 29.13 18.51
N LEU A 28 -6.10 28.70 18.87
CA LEU A 28 -5.33 29.19 20.00
C LEU A 28 -4.12 29.96 19.49
N SER A 29 -4.15 31.28 19.56
CA SER A 29 -2.98 32.14 19.35
C SER A 29 -2.30 32.40 20.70
N LEU A 30 -1.24 31.66 21.01
CA LEU A 30 -0.63 31.65 22.33
C LEU A 30 0.78 32.25 22.29
N LYS A 31 1.06 33.14 23.23
CA LYS A 31 2.43 33.46 23.65
C LYS A 31 2.93 32.35 24.57
N THR A 32 4.13 31.86 24.31
CA THR A 32 4.76 30.79 25.09
C THR A 32 5.61 31.37 26.23
N GLY A 33 6.43 30.54 26.87
CA GLY A 33 7.28 30.97 27.99
C GLY A 33 6.52 31.19 29.30
N GLY A 34 5.32 30.60 29.44
CA GLY A 34 4.49 30.73 30.65
C GLY A 34 3.64 31.99 30.71
N THR A 35 3.59 32.77 29.63
CA THR A 35 2.66 33.91 29.52
C THR A 35 1.21 33.41 29.68
N VAL A 36 0.41 34.12 30.48
CA VAL A 36 -1.02 33.83 30.62
C VAL A 36 -1.75 34.37 29.39
N ASN A 37 -2.29 33.48 28.58
CA ASN A 37 -3.11 33.81 27.42
C ASN A 37 -4.58 33.70 27.79
N GLU A 38 -5.36 34.75 27.55
CA GLU A 38 -6.81 34.72 27.71
C GLU A 38 -7.47 34.35 26.39
N VAL A 39 -8.27 33.28 26.41
CA VAL A 39 -9.01 32.81 25.24
C VAL A 39 -10.48 32.78 25.59
N VAL A 40 -11.29 33.50 24.81
CA VAL A 40 -12.74 33.58 25.03
C VAL A 40 -13.39 32.22 24.78
N ILE A 41 -14.31 31.84 25.66
CA ILE A 41 -15.14 30.65 25.51
C ILE A 41 -16.35 31.03 24.67
N ASP A 42 -16.41 30.57 23.42
CA ASP A 42 -17.53 30.81 22.49
C ASP A 42 -18.53 29.63 22.42
N HIS A 43 -18.19 28.50 23.02
CA HIS A 43 -19.00 27.29 22.99
C HIS A 43 -19.08 26.58 24.36
N LYS A 44 -20.23 25.94 24.63
CA LYS A 44 -20.51 25.33 25.94
C LYS A 44 -19.95 23.91 26.15
N VAL A 45 -19.62 23.20 25.07
CA VAL A 45 -19.26 21.77 25.09
C VAL A 45 -17.75 21.59 25.03
N PHE A 46 -17.23 20.55 25.68
CA PHE A 46 -15.85 20.12 25.49
C PHE A 46 -15.74 19.29 24.20
N PRO A 47 -15.04 19.76 23.16
CA PRO A 47 -14.96 19.03 21.88
C PRO A 47 -14.40 17.61 22.05
N SER A 48 -13.44 17.46 22.96
CA SER A 48 -12.80 16.18 23.28
C SER A 48 -13.67 15.24 24.11
N ASN A 49 -14.83 15.69 24.62
CA ASN A 49 -15.71 14.88 25.47
C ASN A 49 -17.15 15.42 25.51
N VAL A 50 -18.03 14.78 24.73
CA VAL A 50 -19.41 15.23 24.49
C VAL A 50 -20.40 14.81 25.59
N PHE A 51 -19.98 13.94 26.52
CA PHE A 51 -20.84 13.35 27.58
C PHE A 51 -20.46 13.81 28.99
N MET A 52 -20.21 15.10 29.15
CA MET A 52 -19.92 15.69 30.46
C MET A 52 -21.18 16.36 31.04
N GLY A 53 -21.50 16.07 32.31
CA GLY A 53 -22.47 16.84 33.11
C GLY A 53 -21.97 18.25 33.48
N LEU A 54 -20.95 18.74 32.77
CA LEU A 54 -20.26 20.01 32.96
C LEU A 54 -20.29 20.77 31.63
N ARG A 55 -20.49 22.08 31.68
CA ARG A 55 -20.41 22.96 30.50
C ARG A 55 -19.42 24.09 30.73
N ARG A 56 -18.74 24.52 29.68
CA ARG A 56 -17.90 25.73 29.71
C ARG A 56 -18.78 26.97 29.92
N GLU A 57 -18.26 27.97 30.63
CA GLU A 57 -18.95 29.26 30.81
C GLU A 57 -18.77 30.16 29.59
N VAL A 58 -19.73 30.12 28.67
CA VAL A 58 -19.70 30.93 27.44
C VAL A 58 -19.64 32.42 27.77
N GLY A 59 -18.74 33.15 27.10
CA GLY A 59 -18.46 34.57 27.32
C GLY A 59 -17.40 34.86 28.38
N ALA A 60 -17.02 33.88 29.21
CA ALA A 60 -15.84 33.98 30.07
C ALA A 60 -14.55 33.68 29.29
N SER A 61 -13.41 34.01 29.89
CA SER A 61 -12.09 33.65 29.36
C SER A 61 -11.53 32.45 30.10
N ARG A 62 -11.05 31.45 29.36
CA ARG A 62 -10.11 30.45 29.89
C ARG A 62 -8.70 31.01 29.83
N ARG A 63 -7.87 30.64 30.80
CA ARG A 63 -6.47 31.08 30.90
C ARG A 63 -5.56 29.92 30.52
N ILE A 64 -4.68 30.13 29.56
CA ILE A 64 -3.78 29.10 29.04
C ILE A 64 -2.33 29.59 29.13
N GLN A 65 -1.48 28.82 29.80
CA GLN A 65 -0.03 29.00 29.75
C GLN A 65 0.57 27.93 28.86
N ALA A 66 1.46 28.33 27.94
CA ALA A 66 2.11 27.44 26.99
C ALA A 66 3.63 27.40 27.21
N TYR A 67 4.21 26.21 27.15
CA TYR A 67 5.64 25.98 27.36
C TYR A 67 6.17 25.02 26.30
N TRP A 68 7.23 25.44 25.60
CA TRP A 68 8.06 24.50 24.84
C TRP A 68 8.98 23.75 25.81
N ARG A 69 9.04 22.42 25.66
CA ARG A 69 10.02 21.56 26.35
C ARG A 69 10.84 20.78 25.32
N ASP A 70 11.93 20.20 25.80
CA ASP A 70 12.77 19.27 25.05
C ASP A 70 13.23 19.80 23.68
N GLY A 71 13.57 21.09 23.61
CA GLY A 71 14.03 21.73 22.38
C GLY A 71 12.98 21.70 21.26
N PHE A 72 11.77 22.21 21.53
CA PHE A 72 10.62 22.27 20.61
C PHE A 72 9.95 20.92 20.27
N ARG A 73 10.34 19.84 20.95
CA ARG A 73 9.73 18.52 20.71
C ARG A 73 8.45 18.28 21.51
N SER A 74 8.19 19.13 22.51
CA SER A 74 7.03 19.05 23.37
C SER A 74 6.38 20.40 23.56
N LEU A 75 5.07 20.48 23.37
CA LEU A 75 4.26 21.64 23.77
C LEU A 75 3.40 21.24 24.97
N GLN A 76 3.67 21.88 26.11
CA GLN A 76 2.86 21.74 27.31
C GLN A 76 1.89 22.92 27.42
N LEU A 77 0.61 22.64 27.60
CA LEU A 77 -0.45 23.61 27.82
C LEU A 77 -1.06 23.40 29.21
N GLU A 78 -1.07 24.45 30.03
CA GLU A 78 -1.74 24.48 31.33
C GLU A 78 -2.95 25.41 31.23
N GLU A 79 -4.14 24.83 31.28
CA GLU A 79 -5.41 25.53 31.10
C GLU A 79 -6.20 25.60 32.41
N VAL A 80 -6.72 26.78 32.72
CA VAL A 80 -7.77 26.99 33.73
C VAL A 80 -9.03 27.47 33.02
N CYS A 81 -10.04 26.60 32.96
CA CYS A 81 -11.31 26.85 32.29
C CYS A 81 -12.44 27.03 33.31
N PRO A 82 -13.12 28.18 33.34
CA PRO A 82 -14.37 28.36 34.08
C PRO A 82 -15.46 27.41 33.55
N ILE A 83 -16.09 26.66 34.46
CA ILE A 83 -17.14 25.68 34.15
C ILE A 83 -18.38 25.89 35.02
N VAL A 84 -19.53 25.50 34.47
CA VAL A 84 -20.81 25.48 35.15
C VAL A 84 -21.26 24.03 35.32
N SER A 85 -21.62 23.67 36.55
CA SER A 85 -22.17 22.37 36.94
C SER A 85 -23.51 22.54 37.67
N GLN A 86 -24.20 21.44 37.98
CA GLN A 86 -25.38 21.48 38.87
C GLN A 86 -25.05 22.02 40.27
N GLN A 87 -23.78 21.97 40.69
CA GLN A 87 -23.30 22.45 41.99
C GLN A 87 -22.78 23.91 41.93
N GLY A 88 -23.02 24.63 40.82
CA GLY A 88 -22.55 26.00 40.60
C GLY A 88 -21.29 26.11 39.74
N LYS A 89 -20.66 27.29 39.78
CA LYS A 89 -19.46 27.63 39.01
C LYS A 89 -18.20 27.14 39.69
N LYS A 90 -17.27 26.55 38.93
CA LYS A 90 -15.97 26.06 39.40
C LYS A 90 -14.92 26.29 38.31
N ASP A 91 -13.64 26.23 38.69
CA ASP A 91 -12.52 26.21 37.74
C ASP A 91 -12.09 24.76 37.49
N LEU A 92 -12.01 24.37 36.22
CA LEU A 92 -11.41 23.12 35.78
C LEU A 92 -9.97 23.38 35.34
N ARG A 93 -9.03 22.67 35.93
CA ARG A 93 -7.62 22.68 35.50
C ARG A 93 -7.37 21.52 34.55
N ILE A 94 -6.74 21.78 33.41
CA ILE A 94 -6.39 20.78 32.40
C ILE A 94 -4.93 20.97 32.07
N THR A 95 -4.16 19.88 32.06
CA THR A 95 -2.80 19.90 31.53
C THR A 95 -2.76 19.04 30.28
N SER A 96 -2.30 19.60 29.17
CA SER A 96 -2.15 18.90 27.91
C SER A 96 -0.69 18.91 27.47
N THR A 97 -0.21 17.79 26.96
CA THR A 97 1.14 17.69 26.38
C THR A 97 1.02 17.15 24.96
N LEU A 98 1.61 17.85 24.00
CA LEU A 98 1.74 17.41 22.61
C LEU A 98 3.21 17.09 22.35
N GLN A 99 3.53 15.82 22.20
CA GLN A 99 4.89 15.32 22.13
C GLN A 99 5.18 14.70 20.77
N LEU A 100 6.21 15.19 20.09
CA LEU A 100 6.75 14.53 18.90
C LEU A 100 7.48 13.24 19.28
N ASN A 101 7.28 12.19 18.49
CA ASN A 101 8.09 10.99 18.57
C ASN A 101 9.52 11.22 18.05
N LEU A 102 10.37 10.18 18.11
CA LEU A 102 11.82 10.33 17.89
C LEU A 102 12.17 10.78 16.46
N ASP A 103 11.43 10.31 15.47
CA ASP A 103 11.55 10.61 14.04
C ASP A 103 10.63 11.77 13.58
N ALA A 104 9.90 12.42 14.50
CA ALA A 104 9.01 13.55 14.24
C ALA A 104 7.90 13.26 13.19
N THR A 105 7.43 12.02 13.14
CA THR A 105 6.37 11.56 12.23
C THR A 105 5.00 11.49 12.89
N THR A 106 4.96 11.39 14.23
CA THR A 106 3.71 11.41 15.01
C THR A 106 3.78 12.36 16.19
N ILE A 107 2.59 12.83 16.59
CA ILE A 107 2.37 13.60 17.82
C ILE A 107 1.50 12.76 18.75
N THR A 108 1.98 12.52 19.96
CA THR A 108 1.18 12.00 21.07
C THR A 108 0.62 13.19 21.85
N TRP A 109 -0.69 13.35 21.82
CA TRP A 109 -1.40 14.35 22.61
C TRP A 109 -2.05 13.72 23.84
N THR A 110 -1.50 14.03 25.01
CA THR A 110 -1.96 13.52 26.30
C THR A 110 -2.67 14.63 27.07
N LEU A 111 -3.88 14.36 27.57
CA LEU A 111 -4.66 15.28 28.40
C LEU A 111 -4.87 14.70 29.80
N TYR A 112 -4.40 15.45 30.80
CA TYR A 112 -4.61 15.18 32.22
C TYR A 112 -5.71 16.09 32.77
N ARG A 113 -6.63 15.50 33.55
CA ARG A 113 -7.74 16.22 34.18
C ARG A 113 -7.99 15.71 35.60
N PRO A 114 -8.25 16.57 36.59
CA PRO A 114 -8.54 16.17 37.97
C PRO A 114 -9.81 15.32 38.13
N THR A 115 -10.74 15.39 37.15
CA THR A 115 -11.99 14.63 37.17
C THR A 115 -11.82 13.17 36.72
N ARG A 116 -10.59 12.75 36.40
CA ARG A 116 -10.21 11.36 36.14
C ARG A 116 -9.02 11.00 37.04
N PRO A 117 -8.86 9.71 37.39
CA PRO A 117 -7.61 9.24 37.98
C PRO A 117 -6.41 9.69 37.13
N ALA A 118 -5.34 10.15 37.78
CA ALA A 118 -4.18 10.74 37.09
C ALA A 118 -3.43 9.71 36.21
N ASP A 119 -3.60 8.43 36.52
CA ASP A 119 -3.13 7.25 35.80
C ASP A 119 -3.98 6.89 34.57
N GLU A 120 -5.09 7.58 34.32
CA GLU A 120 -5.96 7.37 33.14
C GLU A 120 -6.11 8.64 32.28
N PRO A 121 -5.01 9.20 31.74
CA PRO A 121 -5.10 10.33 30.84
C PRO A 121 -5.79 9.96 29.53
N ILE A 122 -6.35 10.96 28.85
CA ILE A 122 -6.84 10.78 27.49
C ILE A 122 -5.64 10.93 26.55
N VAL A 123 -5.40 9.95 25.69
CA VAL A 123 -4.27 9.95 24.74
C VAL A 123 -4.80 9.88 23.31
N TYR A 124 -4.33 10.81 22.47
CA TYR A 124 -4.54 10.80 21.02
C TYR A 124 -3.20 10.64 20.33
N LEU A 125 -3.10 9.67 19.41
CA LEU A 125 -1.94 9.54 18.52
C LEU A 125 -2.31 10.12 17.15
N LEU A 126 -1.56 11.14 16.74
CA LEU A 126 -1.79 11.89 15.52
C LEU A 126 -0.61 11.69 14.57
N LYS A 127 -0.88 11.57 13.28
CA LYS A 127 0.12 11.59 12.20
C LYS A 127 -0.28 12.63 11.17
N ARG A 128 0.68 13.03 10.32
CA ARG A 128 0.40 13.98 9.23
C ARG A 128 -0.66 13.40 8.28
N GLU A 129 -1.57 14.25 7.82
CA GLU A 129 -2.57 13.87 6.83
C GLU A 129 -1.90 13.33 5.55
N GLY A 130 -2.39 12.21 5.03
CA GLY A 130 -1.83 11.52 3.86
C GLY A 130 -0.54 10.75 4.13
N TYR A 131 0.06 10.83 5.32
CA TYR A 131 1.29 10.11 5.62
C TYR A 131 0.99 8.63 5.93
N ARG A 132 1.49 7.72 5.08
CA ARG A 132 1.26 6.27 5.18
C ARG A 132 -0.23 5.93 5.26
N ASP A 133 -1.03 6.65 4.47
CA ASP A 133 -2.41 6.28 4.22
C ASP A 133 -2.43 5.32 3.03
N SER A 134 -2.94 4.12 3.27
CA SER A 134 -2.92 3.02 2.31
C SER A 134 -4.27 2.30 2.32
N TYR A 135 -4.44 1.40 1.37
CA TYR A 135 -5.63 0.62 1.19
C TYR A 135 -5.27 -0.86 1.22
N TYR A 136 -6.21 -1.67 1.70
CA TYR A 136 -6.07 -3.11 1.60
C TYR A 136 -7.34 -3.74 1.07
N MET A 137 -7.21 -4.91 0.45
CA MET A 137 -8.34 -5.71 0.00
C MET A 137 -8.07 -7.18 0.33
N GLU A 138 -9.13 -7.93 0.61
CA GLU A 138 -9.05 -9.38 0.81
C GLU A 138 -9.26 -10.06 -0.55
N MET A 139 -8.38 -11.00 -0.87
CA MET A 139 -8.41 -11.81 -2.09
C MET A 139 -9.17 -13.11 -1.84
N THR A 140 -9.79 -13.69 -2.87
CA THR A 140 -10.52 -14.96 -2.75
C THR A 140 -9.58 -16.14 -3.02
N ASP A 141 -9.90 -17.33 -2.50
CA ASP A 141 -9.13 -18.55 -2.77
C ASP A 141 -9.45 -19.18 -4.14
N ASN A 142 -10.40 -18.61 -4.91
CA ASN A 142 -10.77 -19.12 -6.24
C ASN A 142 -9.86 -18.56 -7.34
N TRP A 143 -8.74 -19.23 -7.57
CA TRP A 143 -7.74 -18.88 -8.60
C TRP A 143 -7.93 -19.61 -9.94
N SER A 144 -9.14 -20.09 -10.21
CA SER A 144 -9.49 -20.70 -11.50
C SER A 144 -9.59 -19.64 -12.60
N LEU A 145 -9.02 -19.91 -13.78
CA LEU A 145 -9.07 -19.02 -14.95
C LEU A 145 -10.52 -18.69 -15.40
N ASN A 146 -11.45 -19.62 -15.14
CA ASN A 146 -12.89 -19.46 -15.40
C ASN A 146 -13.69 -19.08 -14.14
N GLY A 147 -13.01 -18.83 -13.02
CA GLY A 147 -13.57 -18.38 -11.75
C GLY A 147 -13.25 -16.90 -11.50
N ASP A 148 -12.75 -16.60 -10.30
CA ASP A 148 -12.52 -15.20 -9.88
C ASP A 148 -11.18 -14.64 -10.39
N PHE A 149 -10.33 -15.48 -10.97
CA PHE A 149 -9.01 -15.10 -11.48
C PHE A 149 -8.99 -13.81 -12.33
N PRO A 150 -9.92 -13.57 -13.27
CA PRO A 150 -9.87 -12.36 -14.09
C PRO A 150 -9.91 -11.06 -13.27
N GLU A 151 -10.74 -10.99 -12.22
CA GLU A 151 -10.78 -9.83 -11.32
C GLU A 151 -9.50 -9.77 -10.46
N GLN A 152 -9.03 -10.91 -9.97
CA GLN A 152 -7.82 -10.96 -9.15
C GLN A 152 -6.56 -10.56 -9.92
N ALA A 153 -6.42 -10.94 -11.20
CA ALA A 153 -5.33 -10.52 -12.06
C ALA A 153 -5.38 -9.00 -12.37
N ALA A 154 -6.58 -8.46 -12.61
CA ALA A 154 -6.76 -7.01 -12.75
C ALA A 154 -6.36 -6.26 -11.48
N LEU A 155 -6.70 -6.78 -10.31
CA LEU A 155 -6.32 -6.22 -9.01
C LEU A 155 -4.79 -6.27 -8.77
N ILE A 156 -4.13 -7.40 -9.07
CA ILE A 156 -2.66 -7.53 -8.91
C ILE A 156 -1.92 -6.58 -9.86
N THR A 157 -2.38 -6.45 -11.10
CA THR A 157 -1.76 -5.50 -12.04
C THR A 157 -2.04 -4.05 -11.67
N LEU A 158 -3.23 -3.73 -11.16
CA LEU A 158 -3.51 -2.43 -10.55
C LEU A 158 -2.55 -2.15 -9.38
N GLN A 159 -2.28 -3.13 -8.53
CA GLN A 159 -1.31 -3.00 -7.43
C GLN A 159 0.07 -2.65 -7.96
N GLY A 160 0.56 -3.35 -8.99
CA GLY A 160 1.84 -3.03 -9.64
C GLY A 160 1.93 -1.57 -10.08
N VAL A 161 0.88 -1.05 -10.73
CA VAL A 161 0.82 0.34 -11.21
C VAL A 161 0.74 1.34 -10.06
N VAL A 162 -0.22 1.19 -9.14
CA VAL A 162 -0.45 2.22 -8.10
C VAL A 162 0.67 2.27 -7.06
N ASN A 163 1.41 1.16 -6.91
CA ASN A 163 2.53 1.08 -6.00
C ASN A 163 3.85 1.56 -6.59
N GLU A 164 3.96 1.97 -7.85
CA GLU A 164 5.25 2.40 -8.43
C GLU A 164 5.96 3.50 -7.60
N LYS A 165 5.18 4.41 -7.00
CA LYS A 165 5.69 5.62 -6.32
C LYS A 165 5.44 5.69 -4.81
N ALA A 166 4.53 4.87 -4.27
CA ALA A 166 4.25 4.78 -2.83
C ALA A 166 3.55 3.45 -2.49
N PRO A 167 3.65 2.93 -1.25
CA PRO A 167 2.95 1.73 -0.83
C PRO A 167 1.46 2.02 -0.60
N LEU A 168 0.64 1.95 -1.65
CA LEU A 168 -0.76 2.40 -1.65
C LEU A 168 -1.78 1.25 -1.55
N LEU A 169 -1.53 0.12 -2.20
CA LEU A 169 -2.45 -1.02 -2.26
C LEU A 169 -1.78 -2.31 -1.77
N TYR A 170 -2.40 -2.96 -0.80
CA TYR A 170 -1.97 -4.21 -0.20
C TYR A 170 -3.08 -5.27 -0.26
N PHE A 171 -2.73 -6.53 -0.42
CA PHE A 171 -3.69 -7.63 -0.46
C PHE A 171 -3.50 -8.59 0.71
N VAL A 172 -4.60 -8.94 1.37
CA VAL A 172 -4.65 -10.05 2.33
C VAL A 172 -5.17 -11.26 1.57
N TYR A 173 -4.36 -12.31 1.49
CA TYR A 173 -4.69 -13.53 0.78
C TYR A 173 -5.36 -14.55 1.70
N GLY A 174 -6.23 -15.38 1.13
CA GLY A 174 -6.98 -16.40 1.86
C GLY A 174 -6.10 -17.56 2.37
N PRO A 175 -6.66 -18.42 3.24
CA PRO A 175 -5.95 -19.53 3.86
C PRO A 175 -5.45 -20.62 2.91
N GLU A 176 -5.88 -20.66 1.65
CA GLU A 176 -5.38 -21.62 0.65
C GLU A 176 -4.16 -21.08 -0.13
N TRP A 177 -3.73 -19.84 0.13
CA TRP A 177 -2.54 -19.25 -0.46
C TRP A 177 -1.25 -19.76 0.20
N ASP A 178 -0.15 -19.82 -0.55
CA ASP A 178 1.12 -20.36 -0.04
C ASP A 178 1.73 -19.46 1.07
N PHE A 179 1.41 -18.16 1.06
CA PHE A 179 1.95 -17.15 1.99
C PHE A 179 0.88 -16.65 2.98
N LEU A 180 0.73 -17.37 4.09
CA LEU A 180 -0.32 -17.13 5.09
C LEU A 180 -0.09 -15.90 6.00
N PHE A 181 1.08 -15.26 5.92
CA PHE A 181 1.44 -14.13 6.80
C PHE A 181 0.91 -12.77 6.33
N THR A 182 0.14 -12.70 5.24
CA THR A 182 -0.24 -11.41 4.65
C THR A 182 -1.07 -10.54 5.62
N GLN A 183 -1.93 -11.14 6.45
CA GLN A 183 -2.62 -10.43 7.54
C GLN A 183 -1.65 -9.97 8.63
N ASP A 184 -0.74 -10.83 9.09
CA ASP A 184 0.22 -10.49 10.15
C ASP A 184 1.13 -9.31 9.74
N ILE A 185 1.50 -9.23 8.46
CA ILE A 185 2.29 -8.12 7.92
C ILE A 185 1.47 -6.82 7.83
N LEU A 186 0.18 -6.90 7.47
CA LEU A 186 -0.74 -5.75 7.53
C LEU A 186 -0.81 -5.19 8.97
N ASP A 187 -1.03 -6.07 9.94
CA ASP A 187 -1.12 -5.72 11.36
C ASP A 187 0.20 -5.10 11.85
N TYR A 188 1.34 -5.71 11.47
CA TYR A 188 2.66 -5.16 11.75
C TYR A 188 2.84 -3.75 11.18
N TYR A 189 2.40 -3.49 9.95
CA TYR A 189 2.48 -2.16 9.34
C TYR A 189 1.60 -1.13 10.06
N GLN A 190 0.42 -1.53 10.53
CA GLN A 190 -0.44 -0.66 11.35
C GLN A 190 0.22 -0.34 12.69
N GLU A 191 0.67 -1.37 13.40
CA GLU A 191 1.17 -1.23 14.77
C GLU A 191 2.55 -0.61 14.88
N LYS A 192 3.46 -0.96 13.96
CA LYS A 192 4.89 -0.65 14.07
C LYS A 192 5.37 0.34 13.02
N LYS A 193 4.62 0.51 11.94
CA LYS A 193 5.01 1.37 10.81
C LYS A 193 4.02 2.50 10.57
N GLN A 194 3.07 2.77 11.47
CA GLN A 194 2.19 3.96 11.41
C GLN A 194 1.30 4.00 10.15
N PHE A 195 1.09 2.87 9.49
CA PHE A 195 0.17 2.80 8.36
C PHE A 195 -1.27 2.91 8.85
N SER A 196 -2.10 3.59 8.08
CA SER A 196 -3.55 3.55 8.26
C SER A 196 -4.17 2.97 7.01
N PHE A 197 -4.77 1.80 7.17
CA PHE A 197 -5.39 1.07 6.07
C PHE A 197 -6.89 1.30 6.02
N ARG A 198 -7.41 1.47 4.81
CA ARG A 198 -8.85 1.46 4.51
C ARG A 198 -9.18 0.24 3.66
N LYS A 199 -10.20 -0.51 4.05
CA LYS A 199 -10.63 -1.72 3.33
C LYS A 199 -11.35 -1.36 2.03
N LEU A 200 -10.89 -1.93 0.92
CA LEU A 200 -11.57 -1.95 -0.37
C LEU A 200 -12.42 -3.23 -0.47
N ARG A 201 -13.44 -3.19 -1.34
CA ARG A 201 -14.48 -4.23 -1.39
C ARG A 201 -14.43 -5.07 -2.66
N ASP A 202 -14.16 -4.42 -3.78
CA ASP A 202 -14.25 -4.96 -5.14
C ASP A 202 -13.38 -4.11 -6.07
N LEU A 203 -13.15 -4.58 -7.29
CA LEU A 203 -12.38 -3.87 -8.31
C LEU A 203 -12.93 -2.47 -8.62
N ARG A 204 -14.25 -2.28 -8.63
CA ARG A 204 -14.85 -0.95 -8.88
C ARG A 204 -14.51 0.05 -7.79
N HIS A 205 -14.53 -0.37 -6.53
CA HIS A 205 -14.13 0.46 -5.39
C HIS A 205 -12.64 0.80 -5.46
N ALA A 206 -11.80 -0.15 -5.91
CA ALA A 206 -10.37 0.09 -6.15
C ALA A 206 -10.15 1.11 -7.27
N LEU A 207 -10.78 0.95 -8.44
CA LEU A 207 -10.71 1.90 -9.57
C LEU A 207 -11.22 3.30 -9.18
N THR A 208 -12.27 3.37 -8.37
CA THR A 208 -12.77 4.65 -7.82
C THR A 208 -11.74 5.32 -6.91
N THR A 209 -11.11 4.53 -6.04
CA THR A 209 -10.10 5.01 -5.08
C THR A 209 -8.84 5.50 -5.78
N PHE A 210 -8.40 4.80 -6.82
CA PHE A 210 -7.17 5.10 -7.55
C PHE A 210 -7.42 5.80 -8.88
N LYS A 211 -8.57 6.49 -9.01
CA LYS A 211 -8.90 7.26 -10.21
C LYS A 211 -7.77 8.23 -10.57
N GLY A 212 -7.31 8.16 -11.81
CA GLY A 212 -6.21 8.99 -12.32
C GLY A 212 -4.80 8.50 -11.97
N LYS A 213 -4.65 7.39 -11.24
CA LYS A 213 -3.35 6.71 -11.04
C LYS A 213 -3.09 5.57 -12.03
N VAL A 214 -4.13 5.12 -12.71
CA VAL A 214 -4.05 4.18 -13.85
C VAL A 214 -4.82 4.77 -15.01
N SER A 215 -4.31 4.59 -16.22
CA SER A 215 -4.89 5.19 -17.43
C SER A 215 -4.95 4.24 -18.63
N LYS A 216 -4.33 3.06 -18.56
CA LYS A 216 -4.20 2.13 -19.67
C LYS A 216 -4.63 0.73 -19.28
N TYR A 217 -5.08 -0.06 -20.24
CA TYR A 217 -5.30 -1.48 -20.06
C TYR A 217 -4.93 -2.32 -21.29
N ILE A 218 -4.68 -3.60 -21.04
CA ILE A 218 -4.35 -4.64 -22.02
C ILE A 218 -5.36 -5.76 -21.86
N VAL A 219 -5.89 -6.27 -22.98
CA VAL A 219 -6.81 -7.40 -22.97
C VAL A 219 -6.04 -8.69 -23.26
N TYR A 220 -6.08 -9.65 -22.34
CA TYR A 220 -5.55 -11.00 -22.58
C TYR A 220 -6.61 -11.93 -23.17
N ASP A 221 -6.17 -13.01 -23.80
CA ASP A 221 -7.03 -14.05 -24.37
C ASP A 221 -7.25 -15.18 -23.35
N LYS A 222 -8.50 -15.41 -22.92
CA LYS A 222 -8.84 -16.48 -21.98
C LYS A 222 -8.64 -17.88 -22.58
N GLU A 223 -8.70 -18.01 -23.90
CA GLU A 223 -8.52 -19.28 -24.62
C GLU A 223 -7.04 -19.62 -24.82
N VAL A 224 -6.14 -18.64 -24.62
CA VAL A 224 -4.69 -18.83 -24.72
C VAL A 224 -4.02 -18.35 -23.43
N ARG A 225 -3.82 -19.27 -22.47
CA ARG A 225 -3.24 -18.98 -21.13
C ARG A 225 -1.96 -18.13 -21.23
N THR A 226 -1.08 -18.43 -22.16
CA THR A 226 0.21 -17.75 -22.35
C THR A 226 0.07 -16.26 -22.69
N SER A 227 -1.06 -15.86 -23.29
CA SER A 227 -1.32 -14.45 -23.61
C SER A 227 -1.33 -13.53 -22.38
N ILE A 228 -1.73 -14.04 -21.20
CA ILE A 228 -1.74 -13.22 -19.99
C ILE A 228 -0.33 -13.01 -19.43
N ILE A 229 0.56 -13.98 -19.58
CA ILE A 229 1.96 -13.88 -19.16
C ILE A 229 2.66 -12.81 -20.01
N VAL A 230 2.41 -12.82 -21.32
CA VAL A 230 2.86 -11.76 -22.23
C VAL A 230 2.23 -10.40 -21.88
N ALA A 231 0.96 -10.37 -21.49
CA ALA A 231 0.30 -9.14 -21.03
C ALA A 231 0.94 -8.55 -19.77
N PHE A 232 1.40 -9.36 -18.82
CA PHE A 232 2.13 -8.85 -17.65
C PHE A 232 3.42 -8.13 -18.02
N THR A 233 4.13 -8.61 -19.05
CA THR A 233 5.33 -7.95 -19.57
C THR A 233 5.01 -6.55 -20.09
N LEU A 234 4.03 -6.44 -20.99
CA LEU A 234 3.63 -5.13 -21.52
C LEU A 234 3.01 -4.23 -20.45
N ALA A 235 2.29 -4.80 -19.47
CA ALA A 235 1.70 -4.06 -18.37
C ALA A 235 2.74 -3.37 -17.50
N GLY A 236 3.86 -4.04 -17.20
CA GLY A 236 4.98 -3.44 -16.49
C GLY A 236 5.66 -2.32 -17.29
N LEU A 237 5.82 -2.51 -18.60
CA LEU A 237 6.45 -1.53 -19.48
C LEU A 237 5.62 -0.27 -19.77
N GLU A 238 4.30 -0.32 -19.54
CA GLU A 238 3.36 0.71 -19.97
C GLU A 238 2.48 1.28 -18.84
N ASP A 239 2.68 0.83 -17.60
CA ASP A 239 1.83 1.16 -16.44
C ASP A 239 0.34 0.85 -16.70
N ALA A 240 0.08 -0.34 -17.22
CA ALA A 240 -1.27 -0.76 -17.64
C ALA A 240 -1.83 -1.89 -16.76
N MET A 241 -3.15 -1.93 -16.63
CA MET A 241 -3.84 -3.09 -16.05
C MET A 241 -4.02 -4.18 -17.10
N VAL A 242 -3.98 -5.45 -16.67
CA VAL A 242 -4.35 -6.59 -17.51
C VAL A 242 -5.75 -7.05 -17.15
N VAL A 243 -6.63 -7.15 -18.16
CA VAL A 243 -8.03 -7.48 -17.95
C VAL A 243 -8.52 -8.54 -18.95
N SER A 244 -9.54 -9.30 -18.56
CA SER A 244 -10.30 -10.14 -19.48
C SER A 244 -11.31 -9.31 -20.26
N GLU A 245 -11.89 -9.90 -21.30
CA GLU A 245 -12.95 -9.26 -22.08
C GLU A 245 -14.18 -8.83 -21.25
N ASP A 246 -14.51 -9.61 -20.23
CA ASP A 246 -15.65 -9.36 -19.34
C ASP A 246 -15.50 -8.07 -18.53
N LEU A 247 -14.27 -7.63 -18.30
CA LEU A 247 -13.92 -6.44 -17.52
C LEU A 247 -13.75 -5.18 -18.38
N ILE A 248 -13.76 -5.28 -19.71
CA ILE A 248 -13.60 -4.14 -20.63
C ILE A 248 -14.62 -3.03 -20.32
N PRO A 249 -15.95 -3.30 -20.21
CA PRO A 249 -16.92 -2.24 -19.96
C PRO A 249 -16.65 -1.49 -18.66
N LEU A 250 -16.14 -2.19 -17.63
CA LEU A 250 -15.81 -1.58 -16.34
C LEU A 250 -14.61 -0.63 -16.49
N VAL A 251 -13.50 -1.08 -17.09
CA VAL A 251 -12.30 -0.21 -17.18
C VAL A 251 -12.50 0.97 -18.14
N GLU A 252 -13.27 0.80 -19.21
CA GLU A 252 -13.65 1.90 -20.11
C GLU A 252 -14.57 2.91 -19.42
N GLU A 253 -15.46 2.49 -18.52
CA GLU A 253 -16.28 3.40 -17.70
C GLU A 253 -15.41 4.34 -16.84
N PHE A 254 -14.25 3.84 -16.38
CA PHE A 254 -13.27 4.64 -15.63
C PHE A 254 -12.32 5.44 -16.52
N GLY A 255 -12.47 5.36 -17.84
CA GLY A 255 -11.72 6.13 -18.83
C GLY A 255 -10.33 5.59 -19.12
N LEU A 256 -10.07 4.30 -18.86
CA LEU A 256 -8.80 3.68 -19.24
C LEU A 256 -8.77 3.45 -20.76
N GLU A 257 -7.62 3.70 -21.37
CA GLU A 257 -7.37 3.51 -22.79
C GLU A 257 -6.86 2.09 -23.07
N LYS A 258 -7.43 1.44 -24.09
CA LYS A 258 -6.91 0.15 -24.55
C LYS A 258 -5.63 0.37 -25.33
N ILE A 259 -4.52 -0.15 -24.84
CA ILE A 259 -3.23 -0.07 -25.54
C ILE A 259 -2.90 -1.34 -26.33
N GLU A 260 -3.51 -2.47 -25.95
CA GLU A 260 -3.29 -3.75 -26.64
C GLU A 260 -4.44 -4.74 -26.42
N ASP A 261 -4.69 -5.60 -27.41
CA ASP A 261 -5.71 -6.66 -27.39
C ASP A 261 -5.12 -7.95 -27.99
N TYR A 262 -4.91 -8.96 -27.15
CA TYR A 262 -4.32 -10.24 -27.54
C TYR A 262 -5.33 -11.31 -27.93
N ARG A 263 -6.64 -11.03 -27.84
CA ARG A 263 -7.68 -12.01 -28.22
C ARG A 263 -7.52 -12.42 -29.68
N GLY A 264 -7.48 -13.72 -29.92
CA GLY A 264 -7.31 -14.31 -31.25
C GLY A 264 -5.90 -14.19 -31.83
N ARG A 265 -4.98 -13.43 -31.21
CA ARG A 265 -3.64 -13.17 -31.75
C ARG A 265 -2.78 -14.42 -31.80
N PHE A 266 -2.90 -15.24 -30.76
CA PHE A 266 -2.03 -16.39 -30.52
C PHE A 266 -2.75 -17.73 -30.71
N THR A 267 -3.97 -17.71 -31.25
CA THR A 267 -4.77 -18.93 -31.43
C THR A 267 -4.06 -19.93 -32.33
N GLY A 268 -3.83 -21.14 -31.81
CA GLY A 268 -3.17 -22.22 -32.54
C GLY A 268 -1.64 -22.17 -32.55
N MET A 269 -1.03 -21.12 -31.97
CA MET A 269 0.42 -21.05 -31.77
C MET A 269 0.83 -21.88 -30.55
N LYS A 270 2.05 -22.43 -30.59
CA LYS A 270 2.71 -23.03 -29.43
C LYS A 270 3.25 -21.94 -28.51
N ASP A 271 3.40 -22.26 -27.22
CA ASP A 271 3.94 -21.32 -26.21
C ASP A 271 5.28 -20.71 -26.64
N ILE A 272 6.20 -21.53 -27.17
CA ILE A 272 7.48 -21.06 -27.69
C ILE A 272 7.34 -19.99 -28.79
N GLU A 273 6.37 -20.12 -29.69
CA GLU A 273 6.15 -19.13 -30.76
C GLU A 273 5.62 -17.82 -30.20
N ILE A 274 4.77 -17.91 -29.17
CA ILE A 274 4.21 -16.76 -28.46
C ILE A 274 5.31 -16.03 -27.69
N TYR A 275 6.16 -16.76 -26.97
CA TYR A 275 7.27 -16.16 -26.25
C TYR A 275 8.30 -15.54 -27.18
N ARG A 276 8.62 -16.17 -28.31
CA ARG A 276 9.53 -15.61 -29.31
C ARG A 276 9.01 -14.28 -29.87
N TRP A 277 7.70 -14.21 -30.15
CA TRP A 277 7.05 -12.95 -30.51
C TRP A 277 7.17 -11.90 -29.39
N ALA A 278 6.92 -12.28 -28.14
CA ALA A 278 7.02 -11.36 -27.00
C ALA A 278 8.46 -10.87 -26.77
N TYR A 279 9.44 -11.75 -26.98
CA TYR A 279 10.87 -11.40 -26.92
C TYR A 279 11.19 -10.34 -27.96
N ASP A 280 10.86 -10.59 -29.23
CA ASP A 280 11.10 -9.64 -30.33
C ASP A 280 10.40 -8.29 -30.11
N ALA A 281 9.21 -8.31 -29.48
CA ALA A 281 8.43 -7.10 -29.23
C ALA A 281 8.90 -6.28 -28.02
N TYR A 282 9.33 -6.95 -26.94
CA TYR A 282 9.44 -6.32 -25.62
C TYR A 282 10.78 -6.50 -24.92
N TRP A 283 11.55 -7.54 -25.23
CA TRP A 283 12.74 -7.89 -24.44
C TRP A 283 13.76 -6.76 -24.36
N ASP A 284 14.00 -6.03 -25.45
CA ASP A 284 14.95 -4.91 -25.47
C ASP A 284 14.62 -3.80 -24.45
N ARG A 285 13.36 -3.67 -24.07
CA ARG A 285 12.88 -2.69 -23.07
C ARG A 285 12.84 -3.26 -21.66
N CYS A 286 12.82 -4.58 -21.52
CA CYS A 286 12.71 -5.23 -20.21
C CYS A 286 14.01 -5.12 -19.41
N ASN A 287 13.84 -5.08 -18.09
CA ASN A 287 14.92 -5.15 -17.13
C ASN A 287 15.82 -6.37 -17.34
N LYS A 288 17.12 -6.21 -17.06
CA LYS A 288 18.16 -7.25 -17.20
C LYS A 288 18.76 -7.67 -15.86
N ASP A 289 18.38 -7.03 -14.77
CA ASP A 289 18.68 -7.44 -13.39
C ASP A 289 17.56 -8.29 -12.77
N TYR A 290 16.33 -8.16 -13.27
CA TYR A 290 15.15 -8.89 -12.81
C TYR A 290 14.38 -9.53 -13.97
N ILE A 291 13.98 -10.79 -13.79
CA ILE A 291 13.12 -11.55 -14.71
C ILE A 291 12.12 -12.35 -13.89
N VAL A 292 10.94 -12.66 -14.44
CA VAL A 292 9.91 -13.45 -13.74
C VAL A 292 9.56 -14.71 -14.52
N TRP A 293 9.67 -15.86 -13.84
CA TRP A 293 9.18 -17.15 -14.31
C TRP A 293 7.78 -17.43 -13.74
N MET A 294 6.75 -17.29 -14.55
CA MET A 294 5.33 -17.49 -14.23
C MET A 294 4.88 -18.95 -14.32
N GLY A 295 5.75 -19.87 -13.85
CA GLY A 295 5.40 -21.27 -13.66
C GLY A 295 4.68 -21.54 -12.34
N GLY A 296 4.86 -22.74 -11.79
CA GLY A 296 4.30 -23.18 -10.51
C GLY A 296 2.79 -23.47 -10.46
N ASP A 297 2.04 -23.07 -11.47
CA ASP A 297 0.65 -23.51 -11.72
C ASP A 297 0.46 -23.76 -13.22
N SER A 298 -0.34 -24.77 -13.56
CA SER A 298 -0.62 -25.18 -14.95
C SER A 298 -2.10 -25.48 -15.16
N GLY A 299 -2.54 -25.52 -16.43
CA GLY A 299 -3.93 -25.84 -16.77
C GLY A 299 -4.88 -24.70 -16.42
N SER A 300 -5.98 -25.02 -15.73
CA SER A 300 -7.08 -24.09 -15.47
C SER A 300 -6.90 -23.20 -14.24
N ARG A 301 -5.72 -23.20 -13.59
CA ARG A 301 -5.41 -22.41 -12.41
C ARG A 301 -4.20 -21.51 -12.67
N MET A 302 -4.21 -20.31 -12.10
CA MET A 302 -3.05 -19.42 -12.08
C MET A 302 -3.05 -18.57 -10.82
N ARG A 303 -1.92 -18.52 -10.11
CA ARG A 303 -1.74 -17.77 -8.86
C ARG A 303 -0.59 -16.77 -8.98
N PRO A 304 -0.81 -15.59 -9.58
CA PRO A 304 0.27 -14.73 -10.05
C PRO A 304 0.65 -13.66 -9.02
N GLY A 305 0.87 -14.06 -7.76
CA GLY A 305 1.18 -13.13 -6.66
C GLY A 305 2.37 -12.20 -6.93
N VAL A 306 3.37 -12.69 -7.65
CA VAL A 306 4.63 -11.97 -7.93
C VAL A 306 4.53 -10.95 -9.08
N VAL A 307 3.38 -10.87 -9.76
CA VAL A 307 3.23 -10.00 -10.94
C VAL A 307 3.35 -8.52 -10.57
N ASP A 308 2.89 -8.11 -9.39
CA ASP A 308 3.03 -6.72 -8.94
C ASP A 308 4.50 -6.28 -8.89
N TRP A 309 5.39 -7.17 -8.42
CA TRP A 309 6.83 -6.98 -8.40
C TRP A 309 7.49 -7.00 -9.76
N GLY A 310 7.09 -7.96 -10.61
CA GLY A 310 7.62 -8.03 -11.96
C GLY A 310 7.26 -6.79 -12.77
N MET A 311 6.05 -6.25 -12.59
CA MET A 311 5.65 -4.99 -13.18
C MET A 311 6.45 -3.82 -12.60
N TYR A 312 6.60 -3.74 -11.27
CA TYR A 312 7.39 -2.71 -10.60
C TYR A 312 8.83 -2.62 -11.11
N HIS A 313 9.40 -3.73 -11.58
CA HIS A 313 10.74 -3.80 -12.14
C HIS A 313 10.82 -3.85 -13.66
N GLU A 314 9.69 -3.75 -14.39
CA GLU A 314 9.67 -3.86 -15.86
C GLU A 314 10.25 -5.19 -16.38
N CYS A 315 9.97 -6.28 -15.67
CA CYS A 315 10.47 -7.62 -15.99
C CYS A 315 9.85 -8.18 -17.28
N PHE A 316 10.61 -9.03 -17.96
CA PHE A 316 10.04 -10.00 -18.88
C PHE A 316 9.42 -11.16 -18.09
N PHE A 317 8.24 -11.61 -18.51
CA PHE A 317 7.53 -12.74 -17.90
C PHE A 317 7.48 -13.92 -18.85
N THR A 318 7.79 -15.11 -18.34
CA THR A 318 7.77 -16.35 -19.13
C THR A 318 7.48 -17.59 -18.29
N ASP A 319 7.05 -18.69 -18.91
CA ASP A 319 6.97 -20.02 -18.27
C ASP A 319 7.55 -21.12 -19.19
N LEU A 320 8.59 -20.74 -19.96
CA LEU A 320 9.34 -21.67 -20.81
C LEU A 320 9.90 -22.84 -19.98
N SER A 321 9.84 -24.03 -20.57
CA SER A 321 10.49 -25.23 -20.05
C SER A 321 12.00 -25.05 -19.96
N THR A 322 12.57 -25.57 -18.90
CA THR A 322 14.02 -25.59 -18.66
C THR A 322 14.60 -27.01 -18.68
N ASP A 323 13.83 -28.03 -19.11
CA ASP A 323 14.36 -29.39 -19.26
C ASP A 323 15.18 -29.55 -20.55
N ALA A 324 16.50 -29.57 -20.40
CA ALA A 324 17.44 -29.77 -21.51
C ALA A 324 17.36 -31.18 -22.15
N ASN A 325 16.70 -32.14 -21.50
CA ASN A 325 16.72 -33.55 -21.90
C ASN A 325 15.45 -34.01 -22.59
N ASP A 326 14.37 -33.22 -22.57
CA ASP A 326 13.15 -33.53 -23.31
C ASP A 326 13.23 -32.94 -24.72
N PRO A 327 13.30 -33.77 -25.78
CA PRO A 327 13.33 -33.27 -27.16
C PRO A 327 12.08 -32.47 -27.55
N ALA A 328 10.94 -32.67 -26.88
CA ALA A 328 9.73 -31.89 -27.13
C ALA A 328 9.88 -30.42 -26.69
N ASP A 329 10.73 -30.17 -25.70
CA ASP A 329 10.93 -28.86 -25.08
C ASP A 329 12.24 -28.19 -25.53
N ALA A 330 12.98 -28.79 -26.47
CA ALA A 330 14.30 -28.32 -26.88
C ALA A 330 14.31 -26.85 -27.36
N GLU A 331 13.25 -26.40 -28.05
CA GLU A 331 13.12 -25.00 -28.45
C GLU A 331 12.78 -24.07 -27.27
N GLU A 332 11.98 -24.53 -26.30
CA GLU A 332 11.70 -23.77 -25.08
C GLU A 332 12.95 -23.63 -24.23
N TYR A 333 13.70 -24.73 -24.03
CA TYR A 333 14.97 -24.73 -23.33
C TYR A 333 15.99 -23.77 -23.98
N ALA A 334 16.13 -23.82 -25.30
CA ALA A 334 17.07 -22.94 -26.01
C ALA A 334 16.74 -21.45 -25.81
N MET A 335 15.45 -21.10 -25.80
CA MET A 335 15.02 -19.73 -25.53
C MET A 335 15.18 -19.35 -24.05
N ALA A 336 14.90 -20.27 -23.12
CA ALA A 336 15.14 -20.04 -21.70
C ALA A 336 16.63 -19.82 -21.40
N ASP A 337 17.50 -20.60 -22.02
CA ASP A 337 18.96 -20.44 -21.96
C ASP A 337 19.39 -19.07 -22.51
N GLN A 338 18.83 -18.67 -23.66
CA GLN A 338 19.07 -17.35 -24.24
C GLN A 338 18.68 -16.23 -23.27
N LEU A 339 17.45 -16.25 -22.73
CA LEU A 339 16.98 -15.25 -21.78
C LEU A 339 17.92 -15.12 -20.58
N PHE A 340 18.31 -16.22 -19.96
CA PHE A 340 19.23 -16.18 -18.83
C PHE A 340 20.66 -15.75 -19.20
N SER A 341 21.13 -16.09 -20.40
CA SER A 341 22.46 -15.67 -20.88
C SER A 341 22.57 -14.16 -21.13
N GLU A 342 21.43 -13.51 -21.42
CA GLU A 342 21.35 -12.07 -21.71
C GLU A 342 21.03 -11.23 -20.46
N MET A 343 20.75 -11.87 -19.32
CA MET A 343 20.61 -11.19 -18.03
C MET A 343 21.97 -10.71 -17.51
N ASN A 344 21.96 -9.65 -16.72
CA ASN A 344 23.12 -9.19 -16.00
C ASN A 344 23.57 -10.24 -14.98
N ARG A 345 24.89 -10.36 -14.79
CA ARG A 345 25.48 -11.27 -13.81
C ARG A 345 24.95 -10.96 -12.41
N MET A 346 24.59 -11.99 -11.65
CA MET A 346 23.91 -11.88 -10.35
C MET A 346 22.49 -11.31 -10.44
N GLY A 347 21.88 -11.25 -11.62
CA GLY A 347 20.45 -10.97 -11.78
C GLY A 347 19.58 -11.93 -10.95
N MET A 348 18.31 -11.57 -10.78
CA MET A 348 17.35 -12.31 -9.98
C MET A 348 16.18 -12.79 -10.84
N CYS A 349 15.98 -14.11 -10.86
CA CYS A 349 14.79 -14.75 -11.38
C CYS A 349 13.78 -14.89 -10.24
N PHE A 350 12.66 -14.17 -10.35
CA PHE A 350 11.51 -14.32 -9.48
C PHE A 350 10.52 -15.34 -10.03
N GLY A 351 9.62 -15.86 -9.20
CA GLY A 351 8.59 -16.80 -9.64
C GLY A 351 8.99 -18.25 -9.43
N TRP A 352 8.48 -19.18 -10.24
CA TRP A 352 8.82 -20.60 -10.12
C TRP A 352 8.86 -21.31 -11.48
N HIS A 353 9.51 -22.47 -11.53
CA HIS A 353 9.68 -23.26 -12.75
C HIS A 353 8.34 -23.72 -13.34
N SER A 354 8.32 -24.06 -14.63
CA SER A 354 7.10 -24.36 -15.37
C SER A 354 6.54 -25.74 -15.01
N TYR A 355 5.57 -25.75 -14.09
CA TYR A 355 4.85 -26.99 -13.75
C TYR A 355 4.21 -27.57 -15.01
N ALA A 356 4.27 -28.90 -15.12
CA ALA A 356 3.90 -29.70 -16.28
C ALA A 356 4.91 -29.71 -17.45
N LYS A 357 5.94 -28.86 -17.47
CA LYS A 357 7.00 -28.89 -18.50
C LYS A 357 8.34 -29.38 -17.95
N ASP A 358 8.78 -28.86 -16.80
CA ASP A 358 10.10 -29.14 -16.24
C ASP A 358 10.08 -29.48 -14.74
N LYS A 359 11.27 -29.64 -14.15
CA LYS A 359 11.47 -29.85 -12.71
C LYS A 359 12.32 -28.72 -12.12
N GLU A 360 12.16 -28.51 -10.82
CA GLU A 360 12.94 -27.53 -10.05
C GLU A 360 14.45 -27.64 -10.30
N ARG A 361 14.99 -28.87 -10.33
CA ARG A 361 16.43 -29.10 -10.56
C ARG A 361 16.90 -28.59 -11.91
N ASP A 362 16.05 -28.64 -12.94
CA ASP A 362 16.41 -28.26 -14.31
C ASP A 362 16.43 -26.73 -14.42
N HIS A 363 15.42 -26.07 -13.83
CA HIS A 363 15.33 -24.62 -13.72
C HIS A 363 16.48 -24.00 -12.91
N VAL A 364 16.73 -24.51 -11.70
CA VAL A 364 17.81 -24.00 -10.83
C VAL A 364 19.17 -24.25 -11.45
N LYS A 365 19.36 -25.39 -12.13
CA LYS A 365 20.60 -25.69 -12.86
C LYS A 365 20.83 -24.68 -13.99
N LEU A 366 19.83 -24.41 -14.81
CA LEU A 366 19.94 -23.46 -15.92
C LEU A 366 20.24 -22.05 -15.42
N ALA A 367 19.43 -21.53 -14.49
CA ALA A 367 19.65 -20.20 -13.91
C ALA A 367 21.04 -20.07 -13.28
N SER A 368 21.48 -21.08 -12.51
CA SER A 368 22.80 -21.07 -11.87
C SER A 368 23.96 -21.13 -12.86
N SER A 369 23.78 -21.78 -14.02
CA SER A 369 24.81 -21.85 -15.07
C SER A 369 25.14 -20.48 -15.67
N HIS A 370 24.18 -19.54 -15.62
CA HIS A 370 24.33 -18.13 -16.02
C HIS A 370 24.55 -17.18 -14.84
N VAL A 371 24.82 -17.70 -13.63
CA VAL A 371 25.02 -16.91 -12.40
C VAL A 371 23.78 -16.06 -12.06
N ILE A 372 22.60 -16.58 -12.36
CA ILE A 372 21.31 -15.98 -12.00
C ILE A 372 20.83 -16.60 -10.70
N ARG A 373 20.39 -15.74 -9.77
CA ARG A 373 19.84 -16.15 -8.47
C ARG A 373 18.35 -16.40 -8.62
N VAL A 374 17.83 -17.43 -7.98
CA VAL A 374 16.39 -17.73 -7.97
C VAL A 374 15.81 -17.32 -6.61
N SER A 375 14.68 -16.59 -6.61
CA SER A 375 14.05 -16.09 -5.39
C SER A 375 12.54 -15.99 -5.52
N GLY A 376 11.82 -16.25 -4.44
CA GLY A 376 10.36 -16.15 -4.40
C GLY A 376 9.68 -17.30 -5.14
N LEU A 377 8.36 -17.39 -4.98
CA LEU A 377 7.49 -18.26 -5.77
C LEU A 377 6.63 -17.36 -6.67
N HIS A 378 5.99 -17.95 -7.68
CA HIS A 378 4.97 -17.27 -8.49
C HIS A 378 3.83 -16.67 -7.63
N THR A 379 3.61 -17.24 -6.45
CA THR A 379 2.63 -16.81 -5.45
C THR A 379 3.12 -15.73 -4.47
N LEU A 380 4.38 -15.27 -4.55
CA LEU A 380 4.94 -14.29 -3.60
C LEU A 380 4.21 -12.93 -3.70
N PRO A 381 3.44 -12.50 -2.69
CA PRO A 381 2.53 -11.36 -2.85
C PRO A 381 3.08 -10.03 -2.32
N ASN A 382 2.45 -8.92 -2.73
CA ASN A 382 2.59 -7.57 -2.17
C ASN A 382 4.01 -6.99 -2.23
N MET A 383 4.86 -7.47 -3.12
CA MET A 383 6.27 -7.10 -3.14
C MET A 383 6.48 -5.66 -3.62
N SER A 384 5.64 -5.15 -4.53
CA SER A 384 5.59 -3.73 -4.91
C SER A 384 5.25 -2.81 -3.74
N PHE A 385 4.45 -3.29 -2.78
CA PHE A 385 4.15 -2.55 -1.54
C PHE A 385 5.31 -2.65 -0.56
N ASN A 386 5.72 -3.88 -0.25
CA ASN A 386 6.68 -4.19 0.82
C ASN A 386 8.05 -3.55 0.57
N THR A 387 8.52 -3.51 -0.68
CA THR A 387 9.81 -2.91 -1.06
C THR A 387 9.91 -1.43 -0.71
N GLN A 388 8.77 -0.73 -0.66
CA GLN A 388 8.72 0.70 -0.39
C GLN A 388 8.54 1.04 1.09
N VAL A 389 8.32 0.03 1.93
CA VAL A 389 8.23 0.23 3.37
C VAL A 389 9.65 0.27 3.93
N PRO A 390 10.09 1.38 4.55
CA PRO A 390 11.45 1.45 5.10
C PRO A 390 11.70 0.35 6.12
N LEU A 391 12.90 -0.22 6.06
CA LEU A 391 13.38 -1.18 7.03
C LEU A 391 13.30 -0.61 8.45
N SER A 392 13.18 -1.51 9.42
CA SER A 392 13.21 -1.11 10.82
C SER A 392 14.59 -0.59 11.18
N PRO A 393 14.69 0.44 12.05
CA PRO A 393 15.99 0.89 12.54
C PRO A 393 16.83 -0.28 13.03
N GLY A 394 18.07 -0.39 12.53
CA GLY A 394 19.00 -1.48 12.86
C GLY A 394 19.12 -2.59 11.81
N PHE A 395 18.30 -2.58 10.75
CA PHE A 395 18.47 -3.41 9.56
C PHE A 395 18.99 -2.53 8.42
N THR A 396 20.20 -2.83 7.91
CA THR A 396 20.88 -2.10 6.83
C THR A 396 21.13 -2.97 5.62
#